data_AF-A0A356ZBH4-F1
#
_entry.id   AF-A0A356ZBH4-F1
#
_cell.length_a   1.000
_cell.length_b   1.000
_cell.length_c   1.000
_cell.angle_alpha   90.00
_cell.angle_beta   90.00
_cell.angle_gamma   90.00
#
_symmetry.space_group_name_H-M   'P 1'
#
loop_
_entity.id
_entity.type
_entity.pdbx_description
1 polymer ?
#
loop_
_entity_poly.entity_id
_entity_poly.type
_entity_poly.pdbx_seq_one_letter_code
_entity_poly.pdbx_strand_id
1 'polypeptide(L)'
;IICPGHGPVLREKLDYYIDLYREWSTPPVQNENAQPKIVMAYVSAYGYTKMIADGIAEGLSMIAEFDLKTFDLGETALENVLEEITCADGLLIGSPTINGDTLPPVWNLLTHLSPITHADKVA
;
A
#
# COMPACT_ATOMS: atom_id res chain seq x y z
N ILE A 1 18.92 28.30 13.57
CA ILE A 1 19.79 27.11 13.77
C ILE A 1 18.90 25.95 14.21
N ILE A 2 19.10 24.75 13.68
CA ILE A 2 18.34 23.54 14.05
C ILE A 2 19.35 22.51 14.59
N CYS A 3 19.09 21.97 15.78
CA CYS A 3 19.96 21.01 16.46
C CYS A 3 19.23 19.66 16.60
N PRO A 4 19.30 18.78 15.58
CA PRO A 4 18.61 17.49 15.62
C PRO A 4 19.24 16.53 16.65
N GLY A 5 18.48 15.54 17.11
CA GLY A 5 18.98 14.51 18.03
C GLY A 5 20.02 13.57 17.40
N HIS A 6 20.03 13.49 16.07
CA HIS A 6 21.02 12.73 15.29
C HIS A 6 21.53 13.57 14.10
N GLY A 7 22.84 13.48 13.84
CA GLY A 7 23.49 14.18 12.74
C GLY A 7 24.06 15.57 13.09
N PRO A 8 24.49 16.34 12.08
CA PRO A 8 25.13 17.64 12.30
C PRO A 8 24.14 18.75 12.66
N VAL A 9 24.65 19.79 13.34
CA VAL A 9 23.89 21.02 13.60
C VAL A 9 23.68 21.78 12.29
N LEU A 10 22.43 22.00 11.91
CA LEU A 10 22.09 22.75 10.70
C LEU A 10 22.18 24.24 11.00
N ARG A 11 23.15 24.91 10.36
CA ARG A 11 23.43 26.35 10.53
C ARG A 11 23.08 27.17 9.29
N GLU A 12 23.09 26.54 8.12
CA GLU A 12 22.91 27.18 6.82
C GLU A 12 21.78 26.50 6.05
N LYS A 13 21.20 27.22 5.08
CA LYS A 13 20.12 26.74 4.20
C LYS A 13 18.95 26.13 4.97
N LEU A 14 18.54 26.75 6.09
CA LEU A 14 17.48 26.20 6.94
C LEU A 14 16.15 26.05 6.18
N ASP A 15 15.84 27.00 5.31
CA ASP A 15 14.62 26.98 4.49
C ASP A 15 14.56 25.74 3.60
N TYR A 16 15.68 25.34 2.99
CA TYR A 16 15.76 24.11 2.18
C TYR A 16 15.33 22.86 2.97
N TYR A 17 15.82 22.69 4.20
CA TYR A 17 15.45 21.53 5.02
C TYR A 17 13.99 21.58 5.47
N ILE A 18 13.48 22.78 5.77
CA ILE A 18 12.07 22.98 6.13
C ILE A 18 11.16 22.68 4.93
N ASP A 19 11.55 23.11 3.75
CA ASP A 19 10.82 22.88 2.50
C ASP A 19 10.81 21.39 2.13
N LEU A 20 11.93 20.68 2.27
CA LEU A 20 11.96 19.22 2.11
C LEU A 20 11.01 18.52 3.09
N TYR A 21 11.05 18.91 4.36
CA TYR A 21 10.14 18.35 5.37
C TYR A 21 8.69 18.61 4.98
N ARG A 22 8.36 19.82 4.52
CA ARG A 22 7.02 20.17 4.06
C ARG A 22 6.63 19.33 2.85
N GLU A 23 7.50 19.22 1.85
CA GLU A 23 7.26 18.43 0.63
C GLU A 23 6.98 16.97 0.97
N TRP A 24 7.83 16.33 1.80
CA TRP A 24 7.71 14.90 2.12
C TRP A 24 6.59 14.57 3.11
N SER A 25 6.19 15.52 3.96
CA SER A 25 5.08 15.32 4.91
C SER A 25 3.72 15.75 4.39
N THR A 26 3.68 16.52 3.29
CA THR A 26 2.42 16.89 2.65
C THR A 26 1.86 15.64 1.96
N PRO A 27 0.67 15.16 2.34
CA PRO A 27 0.05 14.04 1.64
C PRO A 27 -0.09 14.38 0.15
N PRO A 28 0.14 13.43 -0.76
CA PRO A 28 -0.13 13.66 -2.17
C PRO A 28 -1.59 14.10 -2.32
N VAL A 29 -1.81 15.17 -3.09
CA VAL A 29 -3.15 15.69 -3.37
C VAL A 29 -3.92 14.56 -4.06
N GLN A 30 -4.91 14.00 -3.37
CA GLN A 30 -5.85 13.09 -3.99
C GLN A 30 -6.53 13.88 -5.11
N ASN A 31 -6.34 13.44 -6.35
CA ASN A 31 -7.07 14.01 -7.48
C ASN A 31 -8.55 13.73 -7.23
N GLU A 32 -9.34 14.76 -6.94
CA GLU A 32 -10.78 14.63 -6.67
C GLU A 32 -11.55 14.02 -7.86
N ASN A 33 -10.96 14.05 -9.05
CA ASN A 33 -11.50 13.46 -10.28
C ASN A 33 -10.87 12.09 -10.63
N ALA A 34 -9.94 11.57 -9.81
CA ALA A 34 -9.37 10.24 -10.03
C ALA A 34 -10.36 9.16 -9.58
N GLN A 35 -10.37 8.05 -10.32
CA GLN A 35 -11.11 6.86 -9.90
C GLN A 35 -10.53 6.35 -8.58
N PRO A 36 -11.37 5.88 -7.64
CA PRO A 36 -10.86 5.29 -6.40
C PRO A 36 -9.94 4.12 -6.72
N LYS A 37 -8.76 4.12 -6.11
CA LYS A 37 -7.75 3.10 -6.32
C LYS A 37 -7.92 1.97 -5.33
N ILE A 38 -8.02 0.74 -5.84
CA ILE A 38 -8.12 -0.47 -5.03
C ILE A 38 -6.88 -1.32 -5.28
N VAL A 39 -6.17 -1.68 -4.22
CA VAL A 39 -5.07 -2.64 -4.29
C VAL A 39 -5.53 -3.97 -3.72
N MET A 40 -5.46 -5.03 -4.51
CA MET A 40 -5.76 -6.39 -4.11
C MET A 40 -4.48 -7.21 -4.16
N ALA A 41 -3.97 -7.60 -3.00
CA ALA A 41 -2.80 -8.44 -2.87
C ALA A 41 -3.22 -9.83 -2.37
N TYR A 42 -2.77 -10.90 -3.02
CA TYR A 42 -3.05 -12.25 -2.56
C TYR A 42 -1.83 -13.16 -2.72
N VAL A 43 -1.86 -14.31 -2.05
CA VAL A 43 -0.97 -15.44 -2.37
C VAL A 43 -1.84 -16.65 -2.67
N SER A 44 -1.43 -17.52 -3.58
CA SER A 44 -2.22 -18.69 -3.97
C SER A 44 -1.33 -19.92 -4.18
N ALA A 45 -1.54 -20.98 -3.38
CA ALA A 45 -0.75 -22.20 -3.50
C ALA A 45 -1.27 -23.14 -4.61
N TYR A 46 -2.60 -23.23 -4.75
CA TYR A 46 -3.27 -24.16 -5.68
C TYR A 46 -4.22 -23.46 -6.67
N GLY A 47 -4.15 -22.13 -6.78
CA GLY A 47 -5.00 -21.35 -7.66
C GLY A 47 -6.34 -20.90 -7.06
N TYR A 48 -6.84 -21.51 -5.97
CA TYR A 48 -8.17 -21.18 -5.45
C TYR A 48 -8.28 -19.74 -4.93
N THR A 49 -7.27 -19.22 -4.23
CA THR A 49 -7.29 -17.82 -3.76
C THR A 49 -7.23 -16.86 -4.94
N LYS A 50 -6.49 -17.21 -5.99
CA LYS A 50 -6.49 -16.46 -7.26
C LYS A 50 -7.87 -16.45 -7.91
N MET A 51 -8.57 -17.59 -7.98
CA MET A 51 -9.94 -17.65 -8.49
C MET A 51 -10.90 -16.76 -7.72
N ILE A 52 -10.75 -16.68 -6.39
CA ILE A 52 -11.54 -15.76 -5.55
C ILE A 52 -11.19 -14.31 -5.88
N ALA A 53 -9.90 -13.98 -5.98
CA ALA A 53 -9.44 -12.65 -6.35
C ALA A 53 -9.98 -12.23 -7.73
N ASP A 54 -9.92 -13.11 -8.73
CA ASP A 54 -10.45 -12.87 -10.07
C ASP A 54 -11.97 -12.61 -10.04
N GLY A 55 -12.72 -13.37 -9.24
CA GLY A 55 -14.17 -13.15 -9.06
C GLY A 55 -14.50 -11.83 -8.36
N ILE A 56 -13.68 -11.40 -7.38
CA ILE A 56 -13.83 -10.08 -6.75
C ILE A 56 -13.51 -8.97 -7.76
N ALA A 57 -12.44 -9.12 -8.56
CA ALA A 57 -12.09 -8.17 -9.61
C ALA A 57 -13.23 -8.00 -10.63
N GLU A 58 -13.80 -9.11 -11.08
CA GLU A 58 -14.96 -9.11 -11.97
C GLU A 58 -16.15 -8.39 -11.33
N GLY A 59 -16.48 -8.71 -10.08
CA GLY A 59 -17.58 -8.05 -9.35
C GLY A 59 -17.38 -6.54 -9.19
N LEU A 60 -16.17 -6.09 -8.85
CA LEU A 60 -15.84 -4.67 -8.75
C LEU A 60 -16.02 -3.96 -10.10
N SER A 61 -15.57 -4.57 -11.19
CA SER A 61 -15.68 -4.02 -12.54
C SER A 61 -17.13 -3.86 -13.04
N MET A 62 -18.06 -4.65 -12.49
CA MET A 62 -19.48 -4.56 -12.82
C MET A 62 -20.21 -3.42 -12.09
N ILE A 63 -19.67 -2.94 -10.97
CA ILE A 63 -20.33 -1.94 -10.12
C ILE A 63 -19.93 -0.52 -10.52
N ALA A 64 -18.64 -0.27 -10.70
CA ALA A 64 -18.10 1.04 -11.05
C ALA A 64 -16.70 0.92 -11.66
N GLU A 65 -16.21 2.04 -12.20
CA GLU A 65 -14.84 2.15 -12.69
C GLU A 65 -13.89 2.47 -11.52
N PHE A 66 -13.01 1.51 -11.22
CA PHE A 66 -11.98 1.61 -10.18
C PHE A 66 -10.60 1.42 -10.81
N ASP A 67 -9.58 2.11 -10.31
CA ASP A 67 -8.19 1.74 -10.62
C ASP A 67 -7.81 0.53 -9.77
N LEU A 68 -8.21 -0.66 -10.23
CA LEU A 68 -7.92 -1.92 -9.57
C LEU A 68 -6.52 -2.42 -9.95
N LYS A 69 -5.65 -2.58 -8.95
CA LYS A 69 -4.35 -3.25 -9.07
C LYS A 69 -4.38 -4.58 -8.34
N THR A 70 -4.07 -5.66 -9.05
CA THR A 70 -4.06 -7.01 -8.50
C THR A 70 -2.64 -7.57 -8.49
N PHE A 71 -2.19 -8.08 -7.34
CA PHE A 71 -0.84 -8.61 -7.15
C PHE A 71 -0.86 -10.02 -6.56
N ASP A 72 -0.16 -10.95 -7.20
CA ASP A 72 0.24 -12.21 -6.56
C ASP A 72 1.56 -11.99 -5.81
N LEU A 73 1.51 -12.09 -4.49
CA LEU A 73 2.65 -11.93 -3.57
C LEU A 73 3.67 -13.07 -3.68
N GLY A 74 3.34 -14.17 -4.38
CA GLY A 74 4.29 -15.20 -4.76
C GLY A 74 5.14 -14.83 -6.00
N GLU A 75 4.67 -13.89 -6.82
CA GLU A 75 5.30 -13.50 -8.09
C GLU A 75 5.79 -12.04 -8.11
N THR A 76 5.23 -11.18 -7.25
CA THR A 76 5.50 -9.75 -7.22
C THR A 76 6.42 -9.38 -6.06
N ALA A 77 7.42 -8.53 -6.32
CA ALA A 77 8.26 -7.97 -5.26
C ALA A 77 7.43 -7.14 -4.29
N LEU A 78 7.70 -7.30 -2.99
CA LEU A 78 6.92 -6.68 -1.91
C LEU A 78 6.94 -5.15 -2.00
N GLU A 79 8.08 -4.57 -2.37
CA GLU A 79 8.30 -3.14 -2.46
C GLU A 79 7.34 -2.49 -3.46
N ASN A 80 7.14 -3.13 -4.63
CA ASN A 80 6.22 -2.65 -5.65
C ASN A 80 4.77 -2.63 -5.14
N VAL A 81 4.39 -3.64 -4.34
CA VAL A 81 3.04 -3.69 -3.76
C VAL A 81 2.85 -2.60 -2.71
N LEU A 82 3.85 -2.35 -1.87
CA LEU A 82 3.81 -1.30 -0.84
C LEU A 82 3.72 0.11 -1.44
N GLU A 83 4.44 0.37 -2.54
CA GLU A 83 4.34 1.63 -3.29
C GLU A 83 2.91 1.86 -3.79
N GLU A 84 2.29 0.82 -4.35
CA GLU A 84 0.92 0.88 -4.85
C GLU A 84 -0.11 1.08 -3.72
N ILE A 85 0.08 0.42 -2.57
CA ILE A 85 -0.76 0.57 -1.37
C ILE A 85 -0.68 2.00 -0.84
N THR A 86 0.47 2.66 -0.86
CA THR A 86 0.63 3.99 -0.26
C THR A 86 -0.45 4.97 -0.74
N CYS A 87 -0.74 4.98 -2.04
CA CYS A 87 -1.74 5.84 -2.68
C CYS A 87 -3.11 5.16 -2.91
N ALA A 88 -3.37 4.00 -2.32
CA ALA A 88 -4.66 3.30 -2.46
C ALA A 88 -5.73 3.86 -1.52
N ASP A 89 -6.98 3.82 -1.98
CA ASP A 89 -8.19 4.15 -1.20
C ASP A 89 -8.82 2.89 -0.58
N GLY A 90 -8.65 1.75 -1.23
CA GLY A 90 -9.10 0.44 -0.75
C GLY A 90 -8.00 -0.62 -0.78
N LEU A 91 -8.01 -1.53 0.18
CA LEU A 91 -7.06 -2.63 0.31
C LEU A 91 -7.79 -3.97 0.51
N LEU A 92 -7.51 -4.94 -0.35
CA LEU A 92 -8.00 -6.31 -0.23
C LEU A 92 -6.82 -7.26 -0.08
N ILE A 93 -6.87 -8.16 0.92
CA ILE A 93 -5.81 -9.13 1.18
C ILE A 93 -6.36 -10.55 1.15
N GLY A 94 -5.79 -11.39 0.28
CA GLY A 94 -6.19 -12.79 0.11
C GLY A 94 -5.09 -13.78 0.50
N SER A 95 -5.46 -14.86 1.18
CA SER A 95 -4.51 -15.96 1.46
C SER A 95 -5.23 -17.30 1.61
N PRO A 96 -4.65 -18.42 1.15
CA PRO A 96 -5.05 -19.74 1.60
C PRO A 96 -4.56 -19.98 3.03
N THR A 97 -5.17 -20.95 3.69
CA THR A 97 -4.71 -21.42 4.99
C THR A 97 -3.84 -22.66 4.80
N ILE A 98 -2.59 -22.60 5.23
CA ILE A 98 -1.68 -23.76 5.26
C ILE A 98 -1.22 -23.95 6.71
N ASN A 99 -1.40 -25.15 7.26
CA ASN A 99 -1.07 -25.47 8.65
C ASN A 99 -1.74 -24.56 9.68
N GLY A 100 -2.95 -24.07 9.37
CA GLY A 100 -3.72 -23.19 10.27
C GLY A 100 -3.28 -21.72 10.26
N ASP A 101 -2.40 -21.33 9.33
CA ASP A 101 -1.89 -19.95 9.23
C ASP A 101 -1.93 -19.44 7.78
N THR A 102 -1.74 -18.13 7.62
CA THR A 102 -1.44 -17.50 6.34
C THR A 102 0.02 -17.76 5.93
N LEU A 103 0.35 -17.51 4.66
CA LEU A 103 1.70 -17.74 4.15
C LEU A 103 2.62 -16.53 4.45
N PRO A 104 3.94 -16.76 4.56
CA PRO A 104 4.92 -15.71 4.86
C PRO A 104 4.82 -14.42 4.00
N PRO A 105 4.50 -14.46 2.69
CA PRO A 105 4.36 -13.23 1.90
C PRO A 105 3.28 -12.28 2.42
N VAL A 106 2.18 -12.80 2.96
CA VAL A 106 1.10 -11.99 3.54
C VAL A 106 1.52 -11.40 4.88
N TRP A 107 2.21 -12.18 5.71
CA TRP A 107 2.80 -11.66 6.95
C TRP A 107 3.81 -10.54 6.69
N ASN A 108 4.67 -10.73 5.70
CA ASN A 108 5.63 -9.71 5.29
C ASN A 108 4.88 -8.44 4.84
N LEU A 109 3.83 -8.55 4.03
CA LEU A 109 3.02 -7.39 3.67
C LEU A 109 2.43 -6.67 4.90
N LEU A 110 1.71 -7.40 5.75
CA LEU A 110 0.99 -6.84 6.89
C LEU A 110 1.92 -6.15 7.90
N THR A 111 3.10 -6.73 8.15
CA THR A 111 4.08 -6.16 9.09
C THR A 111 4.74 -4.88 8.58
N HIS A 112 4.70 -4.61 7.28
CA HIS A 112 5.22 -3.37 6.68
C HIS A 112 4.15 -2.26 6.59
N LEU A 113 2.88 -2.55 6.90
CA LEU A 113 1.84 -1.53 6.89
C LEU A 113 2.01 -0.55 8.07
N SER A 114 2.27 0.71 7.75
CA SER A 114 2.23 1.84 8.69
C SER A 114 0.80 2.10 9.19
N PRO A 115 0.55 2.12 10.52
CA PRO A 115 -0.76 2.46 11.07
C PRO A 115 -1.11 3.96 10.92
N ILE A 116 -0.17 4.80 10.49
CA ILE A 116 -0.42 6.23 10.25
C ILE A 116 -0.74 6.45 8.77
N THR A 117 0.08 5.90 7.88
CA THR A 117 -0.04 6.13 6.43
C THR A 117 -1.19 5.34 5.81
N HIS A 118 -1.56 4.20 6.39
CA HIS A 118 -2.54 3.29 5.82
C HIS A 118 -3.85 3.21 6.62
N ALA A 119 -4.02 4.02 7.68
CA ALA A 119 -5.19 3.96 8.57
C ALA A 119 -6.52 4.27 7.88
N ASP A 120 -6.52 5.19 6.91
CA ASP A 120 -7.77 5.69 6.32
C ASP A 120 -8.28 4.86 5.12
N LYS A 121 -7.63 3.72 4.85
CA LYS A 121 -8.01 2.83 3.74
C LYS A 121 -9.23 1.99 4.11
N VAL A 122 -10.13 1.81 3.13
CA VAL A 122 -11.23 0.84 3.26
C VAL A 122 -10.64 -0.57 3.13
N ALA A 123 -10.79 -1.41 4.15
CA ALA A 123 -10.22 -2.75 4.22
C ALA A 123 -11.17 -3.76 4.89
#